data_AF-A0A7X3XHB7-F1
#
_entry.id   AF-A0A7X3XHB7-F1
#
_cell.length_a   1.000
_cell.length_b   1.000
_cell.length_c   1.000
_cell.angle_alpha   90.00
_cell.angle_beta   90.00
_cell.angle_gamma   90.00
#
_symmetry.space_group_name_H-M   'P 1'
#
loop_
_entity.id
_entity.type
_entity.pdbx_description
1 polymer ?
#
loop_
_entity_poly.entity_id
_entity_poly.type
_entity_poly.pdbx_seq_one_letter_code
_entity_poly.pdbx_strand_id
1 'polypeptide(L)' 'MSPLRKTKPSPCLLASRRLWRASRGDTLANVPAAELAKAYLRGEDVYLGQGRWWRWKRDGVPGWLTPFLKETGLLGT' A
#
# COMPACT_ATOMS: atom_id res chain seq x y z
N MET A 1 -0.39 8.48 38.49
CA MET A 1 -0.09 8.02 37.11
C MET A 1 -1.29 7.25 36.59
N SER A 2 -1.98 7.77 35.58
CA SER A 2 -3.16 7.09 35.01
C SER A 2 -2.73 6.21 33.83
N PRO A 3 -3.21 4.96 33.71
CA PRO A 3 -2.83 4.10 32.61
C PRO A 3 -3.52 4.58 31.33
N LEU A 4 -2.72 4.85 30.28
CA LEU A 4 -3.20 5.11 28.92
C LEU A 4 -4.03 3.93 28.44
N ARG A 5 -5.36 4.04 28.52
CA ARG A 5 -6.29 3.09 27.91
C ARG A 5 -6.00 3.07 26.40
N LYS A 6 -5.44 1.97 25.91
CA LYS A 6 -5.31 1.69 24.47
C LYS A 6 -6.72 1.60 23.89
N THR A 7 -7.24 2.72 23.41
CA THR A 7 -8.55 2.80 22.76
C THR A 7 -8.44 2.04 21.44
N LYS A 8 -9.13 0.90 21.32
CA LYS A 8 -9.28 0.23 20.03
C LYS A 8 -9.97 1.22 19.07
N PRO A 9 -9.42 1.43 17.86
CA PRO A 9 -10.02 2.34 16.90
C PRO A 9 -11.44 1.87 16.57
N SER A 10 -12.38 2.81 16.45
CA SER A 10 -13.77 2.47 16.17
C SER A 10 -13.89 1.74 14.82
N PRO A 11 -14.88 0.82 14.67
CA PRO A 11 -15.08 0.07 13.43
C PRO A 11 -15.20 0.95 12.18
N CYS A 12 -15.87 2.10 12.29
CA CYS A 12 -16.00 3.06 11.19
C CYS A 12 -14.65 3.64 10.75
N LEU A 13 -13.77 3.99 11.70
CA LEU A 13 -12.42 4.49 11.38
C LEU A 13 -11.58 3.42 10.66
N LEU A 14 -11.73 2.14 11.02
CA LEU A 14 -11.09 1.04 10.32
C LEU A 14 -11.64 0.85 8.91
N ALA A 15 -12.97 0.93 8.73
CA ALA A 15 -13.62 0.84 7.43
C ALA A 15 -13.18 1.97 6.50
N SER A 16 -13.20 3.23 6.95
CA SER A 16 -12.72 4.38 6.18
C SER A 16 -11.25 4.25 5.79
N ARG A 17 -10.40 3.75 6.69
CA ARG A 17 -8.97 3.49 6.38
C ARG A 17 -8.78 2.38 5.35
N ARG A 18 -9.63 1.35 5.34
CA ARG A 18 -9.59 0.28 4.34
C ARG A 18 -10.03 0.80 2.98
N LEU A 19 -11.15 1.53 2.92
CA LEU A 19 -11.67 2.14 1.70
C LEU A 19 -10.65 3.11 1.08
N TRP A 20 -10.03 3.97 1.90
CA TRP A 20 -9.02 4.91 1.45
C TRP A 20 -7.77 4.21 0.89
N ARG A 21 -7.34 3.10 1.50
CA ARG A 21 -6.23 2.29 0.96
C ARG A 21 -6.59 1.60 -0.35
N ALA A 22 -7.81 1.07 -0.48
CA ALA A 22 -8.30 0.46 -1.71
C ALA A 22 -8.31 1.47 -2.86
N SER A 23 -8.93 2.64 -2.67
CA SER A 23 -8.99 3.71 -3.68
C SER A 23 -7.60 4.17 -4.14
N ARG A 24 -6.62 4.22 -3.22
CA ARG A 24 -5.24 4.51 -3.58
C ARG A 24 -4.56 3.37 -4.33
N GLY A 25 -4.87 2.12 -3.99
CA GLY A 25 -4.41 0.94 -4.72
C GLY A 25 -4.93 0.91 -6.16
N ASP A 26 -6.16 1.40 -6.38
CA ASP A 26 -6.74 1.57 -7.71
C ASP A 26 -6.02 2.67 -8.49
N THR A 27 -5.62 3.75 -7.83
CA THR A 27 -4.82 4.82 -8.46
C THR A 27 -3.43 4.30 -8.87
N LEU A 28 -2.82 3.46 -8.04
CA LEU A 28 -1.53 2.82 -8.32
C LEU A 28 -1.61 1.88 -9.53
N ALA A 29 -2.77 1.27 -9.80
CA ALA A 29 -2.98 0.39 -10.95
C ALA A 29 -2.87 1.12 -12.30
N ASN A 30 -2.88 2.46 -12.32
CA ASN A 30 -2.62 3.26 -13.51
C ASN A 30 -1.13 3.35 -13.86
N VAL A 31 -0.23 2.94 -12.97
CA VAL A 31 1.21 2.93 -13.21
C VAL A 31 1.60 1.58 -13.83
N PRO A 32 2.44 1.54 -14.88
CA PRO A 32 2.86 0.28 -15.50
C PRO A 32 3.47 -0.69 -14.49
N ALA A 33 3.06 -1.96 -14.54
CA ALA A 33 3.50 -2.99 -13.59
C ALA A 33 5.03 -3.15 -13.54
N ALA A 34 5.72 -3.01 -14.67
CA ALA A 34 7.18 -3.06 -14.74
C ALA A 34 7.85 -1.88 -14.01
N GLU A 35 7.26 -0.68 -14.05
CA GLU A 35 7.75 0.47 -13.29
C GLU A 35 7.50 0.29 -11.79
N LEU A 36 6.33 -0.25 -11.43
CA LEU A 36 6.01 -0.58 -10.05
C LEU A 36 6.97 -1.64 -9.47
N ALA A 37 7.35 -2.66 -10.24
CA ALA A 37 8.35 -3.63 -9.83
C ALA A 37 9.72 -2.99 -9.58
N LYS A 38 10.16 -2.08 -10.45
CA LYS A 38 11.42 -1.33 -10.26
C LYS A 38 11.36 -0.46 -9.00
N ALA A 39 10.27 0.28 -8.80
CA ALA A 39 10.08 1.11 -7.63
C ALA A 39 10.03 0.28 -6.34
N TYR A 40 9.33 -0.86 -6.36
CA TYR A 40 9.28 -1.80 -5.24
C TYR A 40 10.67 -2.35 -4.88
N LEU A 41 11.43 -2.82 -5.88
CA LEU A 41 12.80 -3.32 -5.70
C LEU A 41 13.74 -2.29 -5.08
N ARG A 42 13.62 -1.04 -5.53
CA ARG A 42 14.44 0.07 -5.02
C ARG A 42 13.91 0.64 -3.69
N GLY A 43 12.70 0.24 -3.27
CA GLY A 43 12.02 0.81 -2.12
C GLY A 43 11.62 2.28 -2.32
N GLU A 44 11.45 2.73 -3.57
CA GLU A 44 11.10 4.10 -3.93
C GLU A 44 9.58 4.34 -3.79
N ASP A 45 9.21 5.45 -3.17
CA ASP A 45 7.81 5.85 -3.06
C ASP A 45 7.23 6.19 -4.46
N VAL A 46 6.01 5.76 -4.75
CA VAL A 46 5.35 6.02 -6.04
C VAL A 46 4.40 7.20 -5.92
N TYR A 47 4.56 8.23 -6.75
CA TYR A 47 3.66 9.37 -6.78
C TYR A 47 2.34 9.01 -7.45
N LEU A 48 1.22 9.25 -6.75
CA LEU A 48 -0.14 8.93 -7.21
C LEU A 48 -0.91 10.15 -7.73
N GLY A 49 -0.27 11.32 -7.80
CA GLY A 49 -0.95 12.58 -8.07
C GLY A 49 -1.53 13.25 -6.82
N GLN A 50 -1.86 14.54 -6.93
CA GLN A 50 -2.49 15.34 -5.87
C GLN A 50 -1.74 15.31 -4.52
N GLY A 51 -0.41 15.29 -4.54
CA GLY A 51 0.41 15.23 -3.32
C GLY A 51 0.36 13.88 -2.59
N ARG A 52 -0.20 12.84 -3.21
CA ARG A 52 -0.32 11.49 -2.62
C ARG A 52 0.80 10.59 -3.09
N TRP A 53 1.28 9.75 -2.17
CA TRP A 53 2.39 8.83 -2.39
C TRP A 53 2.06 7.44 -1.88
N TRP A 54 2.36 6.42 -2.66
CA TRP A 54 2.39 5.03 -2.24
C TRP A 54 3.73 4.71 -1.60
N ARG A 55 3.69 4.25 -0.35
CA ARG A 55 4.88 3.89 0.41
C ARG A 55 4.84 2.41 0.74
N TRP A 56 5.70 1.61 0.12
CA TRP A 56 5.69 0.15 0.25
C TRP A 56 5.72 -0.32 1.71
N LYS A 57 6.57 0.31 2.55
CA LYS A 57 6.69 -0.02 3.98
C LYS A 57 5.42 0.28 4.81
N ARG A 58 4.58 1.21 4.36
CA ARG A 58 3.39 1.67 5.11
C ARG A 58 2.11 1.06 4.55
N ASP A 59 1.98 1.07 3.23
CA ASP A 59 0.77 0.71 2.50
C ASP A 59 0.77 -0.78 2.11
N GLY A 60 1.96 -1.40 2.05
CA GLY A 60 2.16 -2.79 1.66
C GLY A 60 2.15 -2.99 0.14
N VAL A 61 2.15 -4.24 -0.27
CA VAL A 61 1.96 -4.65 -1.67
C VAL A 61 0.46 -4.88 -1.90
N PRO A 62 -0.15 -4.21 -2.91
CA PRO A 62 -1.53 -4.50 -3.28
C PRO A 62 -1.73 -5.96 -3.68
N GLY A 63 -2.89 -6.53 -3.36
CA GLY A 63 -3.20 -7.93 -3.69
C GLY A 63 -3.11 -8.24 -5.19
N TRP A 64 -3.51 -7.30 -6.05
CA TRP A 64 -3.45 -7.45 -7.51
C TRP A 64 -2.02 -7.43 -8.07
N LEU A 65 -1.07 -6.76 -7.39
CA LEU A 65 0.33 -6.67 -7.82
C LEU A 65 1.15 -7.86 -7.32
N THR A 66 0.66 -8.56 -6.30
CA THR A 66 1.35 -9.67 -5.65
C THR A 66 1.67 -10.83 -6.61
N PRO A 67 0.75 -11.32 -7.46
CA PRO A 67 1.05 -12.39 -8.43
C PRO A 67 2.18 -11.99 -9.38
N PHE A 68 2.12 -10.78 -9.95
CA PHE A 68 3.16 -10.26 -10.86
C PHE A 68 4.54 -10.20 -10.19
N LEU A 69 4.62 -9.72 -8.95
CA LEU A 69 5.87 -9.68 -8.20
C LEU A 69 6.39 -11.09 -7.84
N LYS A 70 5.51 -12.08 -7.64
CA LYS A 70 5.91 -13.48 -7.43
C LYS A 70 6.44 -14.11 -8.71
N GLU A 71 5.74 -13.93 -9.83
CA GLU A 71 6.15 -14.43 -11.15
C GLU A 71 7.51 -13.87 -11.59
N THR A 72 7.80 -12.62 -11.21
CA THR A 72 9.09 -11.97 -11.48
C THR A 72 10.18 -12.31 -10.46
N GLY A 73 9.89 -13.16 -9.46
CA GLY A 73 10.84 -13.57 -8.42
C GLY A 73 11.16 -12.49 -7.38
N LEU A 74 10.37 -11.41 -7.32
CA LEU A 74 10.57 -10.25 -6.45
C LEU A 74 9.92 -10.39 -5.07
N LEU A 75 8.98 -11.33 -4.94
CA LEU A 75 8.48 -11.80 -3.67
C LEU A 75 8.91 -13.26 -3.52
N GLY A 76 9.72 -13.53 -2.50
CA GLY A 76 10.14 -14.89 -2.17
C GLY A 76 8.93 -15.82 -2.02
N THR A 77 9.08 -17.05 -2.51
CA THR A 77 8.13 -18.16 -2.34
C THR A 77 7.96 -18.53 -0.88
#